data_AF-A0A966DIJ1-F1
#
_entry.id   AF-A0A966DIJ1-F1
#
_cell.length_a   1.000
_cell.length_b   1.000
_cell.length_c   1.000
_cell.angle_alpha   90.00
_cell.angle_beta   90.00
_cell.angle_gamma   90.00
#
_symmetry.space_group_name_H-M   'P 1'
#
loop_
_entity.id
_entity.type
_entity.pdbx_description
1 polymer ?
#
loop_
_entity_poly.entity_id
_entity_poly.type
_entity_poly.pdbx_seq_one_letter_code
_entity_poly.pdbx_strand_id
1 'polypeptide(L)'
;VRVAVKIVEGDKQRIQNFEGMCIARRGSGTGETFMVRKISANSVGVERIFPIYSDSIDEIVVVRRGVVRRAKLFYLRDRRGKAAKIRELRK
;
A
#
# COMPACT_ATOMS: atom_id res chain seq x y z
N VAL A 1 -5.12 2.00 2.20
CA VAL A 1 -4.07 2.70 2.97
C VAL A 1 -3.48 3.75 2.04
N ARG A 2 -3.27 4.96 2.56
CA ARG A 2 -2.59 6.05 1.87
C ARG A 2 -1.24 6.24 2.56
N VAL A 3 -0.16 6.19 1.79
CA VAL A 3 1.21 6.41 2.27
C VAL A 3 1.70 7.70 1.64
N ALA A 4 2.00 8.72 2.45
CA ALA A 4 2.62 9.95 2.01
C ALA A 4 4.14 9.75 1.98
N VAL A 5 4.74 9.84 0.80
CA VAL A 5 6.19 9.60 0.59
C VAL A 5 6.86 10.90 0.21
N LYS A 6 7.92 11.26 0.93
CA LYS A 6 8.80 12.37 0.59
C LYS A 6 9.74 11.95 -0.54
N ILE A 7 9.67 12.67 -1.65
CA ILE A 7 10.53 12.49 -2.81
C ILE A 7 11.43 13.71 -2.93
N VAL A 8 12.74 13.46 -2.99
CA VAL A 8 13.77 14.49 -3.14
C VAL A 8 14.30 14.41 -4.58
N GLU A 9 14.14 15.48 -5.35
CA GLU A 9 14.58 15.63 -6.74
C GLU A 9 15.54 16.82 -6.79
N GLY A 10 16.83 16.56 -6.50
CA GLY A 10 17.83 17.62 -6.30
C GLY A 10 17.48 18.45 -5.07
N ASP A 11 17.36 19.78 -5.25
CA ASP A 11 17.00 20.71 -4.18
C ASP A 11 15.49 20.76 -3.88
N LYS A 12 14.66 20.14 -4.73
CA LYS A 12 13.20 20.17 -4.57
C LYS A 12 12.71 18.96 -3.78
N GLN A 13 11.81 19.20 -2.84
CA GLN A 13 11.11 18.17 -2.10
C GLN A 13 9.62 18.23 -2.39
N ARG A 14 9.00 17.07 -2.61
CA ARG A 14 7.54 16.95 -2.76
C ARG A 14 7.03 15.73 -2.03
N ILE A 15 5.80 15.82 -1.54
CA ILE A 15 5.08 14.71 -0.93
C ILE A 15 4.19 14.07 -1.99
N GLN A 16 4.40 12.78 -2.25
CA GLN A 16 3.59 11.98 -3.16
C GLN A 16 2.77 10.97 -2.37
N ASN A 17 1.45 10.99 -2.59
CA ASN A 17 0.54 10.01 -2.01
C ASN A 17 0.48 8.74 -2.86
N PHE A 18 0.85 7.61 -2.24
CA PHE A 18 0.62 6.28 -2.78
C PHE A 18 -0.55 5.61 -2.04
N GLU A 19 -1.70 5.55 -2.70
CA GLU A 19 -2.91 4.95 -2.14
C GLU A 19 -3.22 3.60 -2.79
N GLY A 20 -3.40 2.58 -1.96
CA GLY A 20 -3.73 1.24 -2.43
C GLY A 20 -4.10 0.27 -1.31
N MET A 21 -4.14 -1.00 -1.66
CA MET A 21 -4.44 -2.09 -0.75
C MET A 21 -3.17 -2.61 -0.10
N CYS A 22 -3.14 -2.72 1.22
CA CYS A 22 -2.07 -3.44 1.90
C CYS A 22 -2.28 -4.94 1.68
N ILE A 23 -1.35 -5.60 0.99
CA ILE A 23 -1.47 -7.00 0.58
C ILE A 23 -0.58 -7.95 1.36
N ALA A 24 0.45 -7.43 2.04
CA ALA A 24 1.32 -8.22 2.88
C ALA A 24 2.04 -7.34 3.90
N ARG A 25 2.42 -7.93 5.03
CA ARG A 25 3.40 -7.42 5.98
C ARG A 25 4.48 -8.49 6.14
N ARG A 26 5.75 -8.08 6.25
CA ARG A 26 6.90 -8.99 6.35
C ARG A 26 7.95 -8.40 7.29
N GLY A 27 8.63 -9.28 8.01
CA GLY A 27 9.69 -8.91 8.93
C GLY A 27 9.15 -8.68 10.33
N SER A 28 10.01 -8.16 11.18
CA SER A 28 9.78 -7.92 12.60
C SER A 28 10.75 -6.85 13.09
N GLY A 29 10.40 -6.16 14.17
CA GLY A 29 11.25 -5.09 14.71
C GLY A 29 11.46 -3.97 13.71
N THR A 30 12.66 -3.39 13.70
CA THR A 30 13.01 -2.24 12.84
C THR A 30 13.01 -2.57 11.34
N GLY A 31 13.21 -3.83 10.97
CA GLY A 31 13.19 -4.31 9.58
C GLY A 31 11.79 -4.61 9.03
N GLU A 32 10.74 -4.24 9.75
CA GLU A 32 9.38 -4.55 9.35
C GLU A 32 8.90 -3.71 8.16
N THR A 33 8.28 -4.37 7.19
CA THR A 33 7.83 -3.79 5.93
C THR A 33 6.38 -4.16 5.64
N PHE A 34 5.69 -3.32 4.86
CA PHE A 34 4.38 -3.62 4.32
C PHE A 34 4.33 -3.31 2.82
N MET A 35 3.54 -4.10 2.10
CA MET A 35 3.43 -4.02 0.64
C MET A 35 2.07 -3.47 0.27
N VAL A 36 2.06 -2.39 -0.50
CA VAL A 36 0.85 -1.73 -1.01
C VAL A 36 0.73 -1.95 -2.51
N ARG A 37 -0.43 -2.44 -2.95
CA ARG A 37 -0.78 -2.65 -4.36
C ARG A 37 -1.81 -1.62 -4.81
N LYS A 38 -1.57 -1.00 -5.96
CA LYS A 38 -2.48 -0.08 -6.65
C LYS A 38 -2.54 -0.44 -8.14
N ILE A 39 -3.71 -0.35 -8.76
CA ILE A 39 -3.81 -0.30 -10.22
C ILE A 39 -3.62 1.16 -10.63
N SER A 40 -2.56 1.45 -11.38
CA SER A 40 -2.25 2.80 -11.86
C SER A 40 -3.17 3.19 -13.04
N ALA A 41 -3.10 4.46 -13.46
CA ALA A 41 -3.94 5.02 -14.51
C ALA A 41 -3.91 4.21 -15.82
N ASN A 42 -2.76 3.62 -16.16
CA ASN A 42 -2.58 2.82 -17.38
C ASN A 42 -3.04 1.37 -17.21
N SER A 43 -3.88 1.06 -16.22
CA SER A 43 -4.29 -0.31 -15.85
C SER A 43 -3.13 -1.27 -15.48
N VAL A 44 -1.94 -0.72 -15.23
CA VAL A 44 -0.77 -1.47 -14.78
C VAL A 44 -0.81 -1.61 -13.26
N GLY A 45 -0.65 -2.83 -12.77
CA GLY A 45 -0.52 -3.10 -11.33
C GLY A 45 0.84 -2.65 -10.82
N VAL A 46 0.86 -1.69 -9.91
CA VAL A 46 2.07 -1.20 -9.25
C VAL A 46 2.05 -1.67 -7.80
N GLU A 47 3.13 -2.32 -7.38
CA GLU A 47 3.36 -2.72 -6.00
C GLU A 47 4.57 -1.96 -5.46
N ARG A 48 4.43 -1.40 -4.26
CA ARG A 48 5.53 -0.76 -3.53
C ARG A 48 5.64 -1.38 -2.15
N ILE A 49 6.87 -1.61 -1.72
CA ILE A 49 7.21 -2.09 -0.38
C ILE A 49 7.72 -0.89 0.41
N PHE A 50 7.16 -0.70 1.60
CA PHE A 50 7.49 0.40 2.49
C PHE A 50 8.00 -0.15 3.82
N PRO A 51 9.20 0.25 4.28
CA PRO A 51 9.63 0.03 5.66
C PRO A 51 8.78 0.88 6.60
N ILE A 52 8.32 0.31 7.72
CA ILE A 52 7.44 1.02 8.66
C ILE A 52 8.15 2.24 9.29
N TYR A 53 9.46 2.12 9.54
CA TYR A 53 10.26 3.11 10.25
C TYR A 53 11.13 3.95 9.31
N SER A 54 10.71 4.15 8.06
CA SER A 54 11.49 4.90 7.07
C SER A 54 11.24 6.40 7.19
N ASP A 55 12.30 7.22 7.29
CA ASP A 55 12.22 8.69 7.34
C ASP A 55 11.64 9.32 6.05
N SER A 56 11.65 8.56 4.95
CA SER A 56 11.03 8.98 3.69
C SER A 56 9.50 8.91 3.72
N ILE A 57 8.89 8.32 4.76
CA ILE A 57 7.45 8.26 4.94
C ILE A 57 7.03 9.38 5.88
N ASP A 58 6.19 10.27 5.38
CA ASP A 58 5.66 11.40 6.13
C ASP A 58 4.44 10.99 6.96
N GLU A 59 3.54 10.20 6.37
CA GLU A 59 2.30 9.76 7.03
C GLU A 59 1.79 8.43 6.47
N ILE A 60 1.19 7.60 7.33
CA ILE A 60 0.45 6.38 6.94
C ILE A 60 -0.99 6.47 7.44
N VAL A 61 -1.94 6.62 6.53
CA VAL A 61 -3.37 6.75 6.85
C VAL A 61 -4.15 5.49 6.45
N VAL A 62 -4.89 4.92 7.41
CA VAL A 62 -5.84 3.82 7.16
C VAL A 62 -7.15 4.40 6.63
N VAL A 63 -7.26 4.50 5.31
CA VAL A 63 -8.45 5.05 4.64
C VAL A 63 -9.69 4.15 4.77
N ARG A 64 -9.51 2.83 4.65
CA ARG A 64 -10.60 1.83 4.72
C ARG A 64 -10.08 0.52 5.31
N ARG A 65 -10.97 -0.23 5.97
CA ARG A 65 -10.70 -1.59 6.47
C ARG A 65 -11.55 -2.60 5.69
N GLY A 66 -10.91 -3.67 5.21
CA GLY A 66 -11.58 -4.73 4.45
C GLY A 66 -11.63 -6.05 5.22
N VAL A 67 -12.65 -6.86 4.94
CA VAL A 67 -12.78 -8.22 5.47
C VAL A 67 -11.91 -9.16 4.63
N VAL A 68 -10.89 -9.75 5.25
CA VAL A 68 -9.97 -10.70 4.61
C VAL A 68 -9.74 -11.91 5.49
N ARG A 69 -9.46 -13.05 4.87
CA ARG A 69 -9.20 -14.33 5.55
C ARG A 69 -7.75 -14.81 5.47
N ARG A 70 -6.93 -14.16 4.63
CA ARG A 70 -5.51 -14.51 4.42
C ARG A 70 -4.62 -13.37 4.90
N ALA A 71 -3.52 -13.70 5.56
CA ALA A 71 -2.51 -12.72 5.98
C ALA A 71 -1.78 -12.08 4.78
N LYS A 72 -1.63 -12.83 3.67
CA LYS A 72 -1.06 -12.35 2.41
C LYS A 72 -2.07 -12.49 1.28
N LEU A 73 -2.32 -11.39 0.56
CA LEU A 73 -3.38 -11.27 -0.44
C LEU A 73 -2.85 -11.36 -1.87
N PHE A 74 -1.80 -12.16 -2.12
CA PHE A 74 -1.17 -12.26 -3.44
C PHE A 74 -2.11 -12.73 -4.55
N TYR A 75 -3.18 -13.45 -4.21
CA TYR A 75 -4.23 -13.85 -5.15
C TYR A 75 -4.94 -12.65 -5.84
N LEU A 76 -4.75 -11.43 -5.34
CA LEU A 76 -5.27 -10.21 -5.96
C LEU A 76 -4.42 -9.73 -7.15
N ARG A 77 -3.26 -10.35 -7.41
CA ARG A 77 -2.43 -10.07 -8.58
C ARG A 77 -3.13 -10.53 -9.86
N ASP A 78 -3.80 -11.67 -9.78
CA ASP A 78 -4.47 -12.31 -10.92
C ASP A 78 -5.93 -11.85 -11.09
N ARG A 79 -6.46 -11.11 -10.11
CA ARG A 79 -7.85 -10.60 -10.15
C ARG A 79 -7.89 -9.17 -10.64
N ARG A 80 -8.91 -8.85 -11.43
CA ARG A 80 -9.15 -7.51 -12.00
C ARG A 80 -10.60 -7.06 -11.80
N GLY A 81 -10.82 -5.75 -11.88
CA GLY A 81 -12.15 -5.14 -11.79
C GLY A 81 -12.90 -5.54 -10.51
N LYS A 82 -14.18 -5.92 -10.66
CA LYS A 82 -15.05 -6.30 -9.53
C LYS A 82 -14.53 -7.51 -8.75
N ALA A 83 -13.80 -8.43 -9.39
CA ALA A 83 -13.29 -9.63 -8.75
C ALA A 83 -12.13 -9.35 -7.76
N ALA A 84 -11.46 -8.21 -7.87
CA ALA A 84 -10.41 -7.78 -6.95
C ALA A 84 -10.96 -6.95 -5.76
N LYS A 85 -12.26 -6.65 -5.73
CA LYS A 85 -12.86 -5.80 -4.71
C LYS A 85 -12.99 -6.56 -3.39
N ILE A 86 -12.52 -5.95 -2.31
CA ILE A 86 -12.68 -6.46 -0.95
C ILE A 86 -13.89 -5.80 -0.30
N ARG A 87 -14.71 -6.59 0.38
CA ARG A 87 -15.85 -6.09 1.16
C ARG A 87 -15.34 -5.26 2.34
N GLU A 88 -15.93 -4.09 2.52
CA GLU A 88 -15.60 -3.21 3.62
C GLU A 88 -16.09 -3.78 4.96
N LEU A 89 -15.24 -3.68 5.98
CA LEU A 89 -15.58 -4.02 7.35
C LEU A 89 -16.40 -2.85 7.92
N ARG A 90 -17.72 -3.03 7.98
CA ARG A 90 -18.59 -2.14 8.76
C ARG A 90 -18.42 -2.52 10.23
N LYS A 91 -17.92 -1.58 11.03
CA LYS A 91 -17.97 -1.69 12.49
C LYS A 91 -19.38 -1.38 12.97
#